data_AF-A0A2D7IR43-F1
#
_entry.id   AF-A0A2D7IR43-F1
#
_cell.length_a   1.000
_cell.length_b   1.000
_cell.length_c   1.000
_cell.angle_alpha   90.00
_cell.angle_beta   90.00
_cell.angle_gamma   90.00
#
_symmetry.space_group_name_H-M   'P 1'
#
loop_
_entity.id
_entity.type
_entity.pdbx_description
1 polymer ?
#
loop_
_entity_poly.entity_id
_entity_poly.type
_entity_poly.pdbx_seq_one_letter_code
_entity_poly.pdbx_strand_id
1 'polypeptide(L)'
;MSNFLQPTDIVGFTYFATFMALVATTVFLLFERTNVNPKWQTSLTIAALVTGIAAFHYYYMKEVWVETGTSPIVFRYIDWIITVPLQIVEFYFILAAVSAVSGLIFYRLLIPSIIMLLGGYFGETGILDPTVGFVIGMIGWLIIIYEIFAGEASKINSSSANESSQYAFKTVRAIVTFGWAIYPIGYALGYFTQGDWENTLNIVYNVADFVNKIAFSLVIYQAAKMDTK
;
A
#
# COMPACT_ATOMS: atom_id res chain seq x y z
N MET A 1 2.74 -19.99 -26.43
CA MET A 1 3.12 -20.06 -25.01
C MET A 1 1.95 -20.67 -24.26
N SER A 2 2.19 -21.36 -23.14
CA SER A 2 1.10 -21.92 -22.34
C SER A 2 0.36 -20.77 -21.64
N ASN A 3 -0.96 -20.68 -21.81
CA ASN A 3 -1.81 -19.68 -21.13
C ASN A 3 -2.07 -20.02 -19.64
N PHE A 4 -1.30 -20.97 -19.09
CA PHE A 4 -1.41 -21.46 -17.72
C PHE A 4 -0.13 -21.19 -16.93
N LEU A 5 -0.30 -20.91 -15.63
CA LEU A 5 0.80 -20.79 -14.67
C LEU A 5 1.67 -22.06 -14.69
N GLN A 6 2.97 -21.88 -14.86
CA GLN A 6 3.91 -22.99 -14.82
C GLN A 6 4.39 -23.24 -13.39
N PRO A 7 4.64 -24.50 -12.98
CA PRO A 7 5.12 -24.80 -11.63
C PRO A 7 6.44 -24.10 -11.25
N THR A 8 7.26 -23.75 -12.23
CA THR A 8 8.55 -23.06 -12.03
C THR A 8 8.47 -21.54 -12.20
N ASP A 9 7.31 -20.99 -12.57
CA ASP A 9 7.10 -19.55 -12.71
C ASP A 9 6.79 -18.93 -11.33
N ILE A 10 7.86 -18.58 -10.61
CA ILE A 10 7.77 -18.00 -9.26
C ILE A 10 7.04 -16.66 -9.30
N VAL A 11 7.24 -15.84 -10.34
CA VAL A 11 6.58 -14.53 -10.46
C VAL A 11 5.07 -14.72 -10.64
N GLY A 12 4.66 -15.58 -11.57
CA GLY A 12 3.25 -15.93 -11.76
C GLY A 12 2.61 -16.53 -10.51
N PHE A 13 3.35 -17.37 -9.78
CA PHE A 13 2.91 -17.89 -8.48
C PHE A 13 2.66 -16.76 -7.48
N THR A 14 3.59 -15.81 -7.32
CA THR A 14 3.40 -14.68 -6.39
C THR A 14 2.23 -13.78 -6.79
N TYR A 15 2.00 -13.54 -8.08
CA TYR A 15 0.83 -12.81 -8.56
C TYR A 15 -0.47 -13.48 -8.15
N PHE A 16 -0.57 -14.79 -8.41
CA PHE A 16 -1.80 -15.53 -8.12
C PHE A 16 -2.04 -15.68 -6.61
N ALA A 17 -0.98 -15.90 -5.84
CA ALA A 17 -1.07 -15.96 -4.38
C ALA A 17 -1.55 -14.62 -3.80
N THR A 18 -0.97 -13.49 -4.23
CA THR A 18 -1.39 -12.16 -3.77
C THR A 18 -2.81 -11.84 -4.23
N PHE A 19 -3.19 -12.17 -5.47
CA PHE A 19 -4.56 -12.04 -5.96
C PHE A 19 -5.58 -12.74 -5.04
N MET A 20 -5.38 -14.03 -4.78
CA MET A 20 -6.30 -14.82 -3.96
C MET A 20 -6.38 -14.31 -2.52
N ALA A 21 -5.25 -13.89 -1.96
CA ALA A 21 -5.19 -13.34 -0.61
C ALA A 21 -5.89 -11.96 -0.51
N LEU A 22 -5.78 -11.11 -1.54
CA LEU A 22 -6.51 -9.84 -1.62
C LEU A 22 -8.02 -10.08 -1.68
N VAL A 23 -8.50 -10.99 -2.54
CA VAL A 23 -9.92 -11.37 -2.62
C VAL A 23 -10.44 -11.86 -1.27
N ALA A 24 -9.73 -12.79 -0.64
CA ALA A 24 -10.11 -13.33 0.67
C ALA A 24 -10.19 -12.23 1.73
N THR A 25 -9.22 -11.30 1.73
CA THR A 25 -9.19 -10.18 2.67
C THR A 25 -10.34 -9.21 2.44
N THR A 26 -10.67 -8.89 1.18
CA THR A 26 -11.83 -8.05 0.85
C THR A 26 -13.12 -8.63 1.39
N VAL A 27 -13.37 -9.92 1.12
CA VAL A 27 -14.58 -10.61 1.61
C VAL A 27 -14.59 -10.62 3.13
N PHE A 28 -13.48 -10.99 3.77
CA PHE A 28 -13.36 -11.01 5.23
C PHE A 28 -13.73 -9.65 5.85
N LEU A 29 -13.15 -8.55 5.37
CA LEU A 29 -13.38 -7.22 5.92
C LEU A 29 -14.83 -6.74 5.73
N LEU A 30 -15.46 -7.06 4.61
CA LEU A 30 -16.86 -6.71 4.35
C LEU A 30 -17.80 -7.42 5.33
N PHE A 31 -17.56 -8.70 5.62
CA PHE A 31 -18.37 -9.48 6.57
C PHE A 31 -18.10 -9.06 8.01
N GLU A 32 -16.83 -8.82 8.36
CA GLU A 32 -16.45 -8.41 9.72
C GLU A 32 -16.82 -6.96 10.04
N ARG A 33 -17.21 -6.17 9.05
CA ARG A 33 -17.66 -4.79 9.23
C ARG A 33 -18.80 -4.65 10.23
N THR A 34 -19.71 -5.62 10.32
CA THR A 34 -20.81 -5.58 11.31
C THR A 34 -20.40 -6.03 12.71
N ASN A 35 -19.19 -6.57 12.86
CA ASN A 35 -18.66 -7.13 14.11
C ASN A 35 -17.71 -6.17 14.85
N VAL A 36 -17.67 -4.90 14.42
CA VAL A 36 -16.91 -3.80 15.03
C VAL A 36 -17.83 -2.63 15.40
N ASN A 37 -17.40 -1.80 16.35
CA ASN A 37 -18.08 -0.57 16.73
C ASN A 37 -18.35 0.32 15.49
N PRO A 38 -19.56 0.93 15.36
CA PRO A 38 -19.93 1.79 14.23
C PRO A 38 -18.87 2.78 13.76
N LYS A 39 -18.08 3.35 14.69
CA LYS A 39 -17.02 4.32 14.34
C LYS A 39 -15.89 3.74 13.47
N TRP A 40 -15.67 2.42 13.48
CA TRP A 40 -14.65 1.73 12.67
C TRP A 40 -15.19 1.15 11.36
N GLN A 41 -16.50 1.19 11.13
CA GLN A 41 -17.08 0.54 9.97
C GLN A 41 -16.63 1.17 8.65
N THR A 42 -16.43 2.50 8.64
CA THR A 42 -15.88 3.20 7.48
C THR A 42 -14.44 2.75 7.19
N SER A 43 -13.64 2.56 8.22
CA SER A 43 -12.27 2.06 8.09
C SER A 43 -12.20 0.67 7.43
N LEU A 44 -13.06 -0.25 7.89
CA LEU A 44 -13.15 -1.58 7.28
C LEU A 44 -13.67 -1.52 5.84
N THR A 45 -14.60 -0.61 5.52
CA THR A 45 -15.03 -0.36 4.14
C THR A 45 -13.88 0.11 3.26
N ILE A 46 -13.08 1.08 3.72
CA ILE A 46 -11.95 1.60 2.94
C ILE A 46 -10.88 0.52 2.75
N ALA A 47 -10.56 -0.25 3.79
CA ALA A 47 -9.64 -1.38 3.71
C ALA A 47 -10.13 -2.47 2.73
N ALA A 48 -11.44 -2.76 2.72
CA ALA A 48 -12.05 -3.66 1.74
C ALA A 48 -11.94 -3.10 0.31
N LEU A 49 -12.12 -1.80 0.10
CA LEU A 49 -11.94 -1.15 -1.21
C LEU A 49 -10.48 -1.24 -1.68
N VAL A 50 -9.52 -0.95 -0.80
CA VAL A 50 -8.08 -1.05 -1.12
C VAL A 50 -7.72 -2.47 -1.58
N THR A 51 -8.14 -3.48 -0.82
CA THR A 51 -7.85 -4.87 -1.16
C THR A 51 -8.61 -5.34 -2.40
N GLY A 52 -9.87 -4.89 -2.59
CA GLY A 52 -10.70 -5.30 -3.72
C GLY A 52 -10.24 -4.70 -5.04
N ILE A 53 -9.89 -3.40 -5.05
CA ILE A 53 -9.33 -2.73 -6.22
C ILE A 53 -8.00 -3.39 -6.60
N ALA A 54 -7.14 -3.66 -5.62
CA ALA A 54 -5.89 -4.36 -5.87
C ALA A 54 -6.13 -5.77 -6.42
N ALA A 55 -7.09 -6.53 -5.89
CA ALA A 55 -7.43 -7.85 -6.42
C ALA A 55 -7.79 -7.80 -7.92
N PHE A 56 -8.62 -6.83 -8.34
CA PHE A 56 -8.95 -6.64 -9.75
C PHE A 56 -7.71 -6.33 -10.60
N HIS A 57 -6.80 -5.48 -10.13
CA HIS A 57 -5.56 -5.19 -10.87
C HIS A 57 -4.61 -6.38 -10.90
N TYR A 58 -4.50 -7.14 -9.81
CA TYR A 58 -3.67 -8.35 -9.73
C TYR A 58 -4.13 -9.44 -10.70
N TYR A 59 -5.44 -9.54 -10.96
CA TYR A 59 -5.96 -10.41 -12.01
C TYR A 59 -5.35 -10.06 -13.37
N TYR A 60 -5.42 -8.79 -13.80
CA TYR A 60 -4.86 -8.34 -15.07
C TYR A 60 -3.33 -8.37 -15.12
N MET A 61 -2.66 -7.99 -14.02
CA MET A 61 -1.19 -8.05 -13.94
C MET A 61 -0.68 -9.48 -14.11
N LYS A 62 -1.36 -10.46 -13.50
CA LYS A 62 -1.08 -11.88 -13.68
C LYS A 62 -1.28 -12.31 -15.14
N GLU A 63 -2.34 -11.85 -15.81
CA GLU A 63 -2.59 -12.19 -17.22
C GLU A 63 -1.49 -11.63 -18.13
N VAL A 64 -1.15 -10.35 -17.98
CA VAL A 64 -0.03 -9.75 -18.73
C VAL A 64 1.25 -10.56 -18.52
N TRP A 65 1.61 -10.87 -17.27
CA TRP A 65 2.81 -11.67 -16.98
C TRP A 65 2.79 -13.04 -17.69
N VAL A 66 1.69 -13.78 -17.57
CA VAL A 66 1.58 -15.13 -18.15
C VAL A 66 1.59 -15.10 -19.68
N GLU A 67 0.98 -14.07 -20.29
CA GLU A 67 0.86 -13.96 -21.74
C GLU A 67 2.11 -13.41 -22.42
N THR A 68 2.76 -12.42 -21.80
CA THR A 68 3.85 -11.66 -22.45
C THR A 68 5.22 -11.88 -21.79
N GLY A 69 5.26 -12.33 -20.54
CA GLY A 69 6.49 -12.43 -19.75
C GLY A 69 7.09 -11.07 -19.35
N THR A 70 6.36 -9.96 -19.52
CA THR A 70 6.85 -8.61 -19.23
C THR A 70 6.24 -8.02 -17.96
N SER A 71 6.96 -7.12 -17.30
CA SER A 71 6.43 -6.42 -16.12
C SER A 71 5.19 -5.56 -16.45
N PRO A 72 4.04 -5.74 -15.76
CA PRO A 72 2.81 -5.00 -16.01
C PRO A 72 2.80 -3.62 -15.32
N ILE A 73 3.80 -2.78 -15.63
CA ILE A 73 4.06 -1.49 -14.97
C ILE A 73 2.82 -0.59 -14.96
N VAL A 74 2.12 -0.46 -16.09
CA VAL A 74 0.95 0.42 -16.19
C VAL A 74 -0.16 0.01 -15.22
N PHE A 75 -0.51 -1.28 -15.17
CA PHE A 75 -1.54 -1.78 -14.26
C PHE A 75 -1.15 -1.60 -12.80
N ARG A 76 0.13 -1.78 -12.47
CA ARG A 76 0.66 -1.55 -11.12
C ARG A 76 0.45 -0.11 -10.66
N TYR A 77 0.87 0.85 -11.48
CA TYR A 77 0.79 2.26 -11.11
C TYR A 77 -0.64 2.79 -11.13
N ILE A 78 -1.54 2.22 -11.96
CA ILE A 78 -2.99 2.49 -11.87
C ILE A 78 -3.57 1.95 -10.55
N ASP A 79 -3.20 0.74 -10.12
CA ASP A 79 -3.60 0.24 -8.80
C ASP A 79 -3.13 1.20 -7.69
N TRP A 80 -1.86 1.57 -7.71
CA TRP A 80 -1.26 2.40 -6.67
C TRP A 80 -1.80 3.82 -6.64
N ILE A 81 -2.01 4.47 -7.79
CA ILE A 81 -2.55 5.83 -7.82
C ILE A 81 -4.00 5.90 -7.28
N ILE A 82 -4.71 4.77 -7.24
CA ILE A 82 -6.04 4.67 -6.65
C ILE A 82 -5.97 4.25 -5.18
N THR A 83 -5.21 3.20 -4.86
CA THR A 83 -5.17 2.60 -3.52
C THR A 83 -4.36 3.40 -2.51
N VAL A 84 -3.28 4.09 -2.92
CA VAL A 84 -2.49 4.93 -2.01
C VAL A 84 -3.30 6.11 -1.47
N PRO A 85 -4.07 6.88 -2.28
CA PRO A 85 -4.99 7.88 -1.75
C PRO A 85 -6.00 7.30 -0.76
N LEU A 86 -6.56 6.11 -1.03
CA LEU A 86 -7.49 5.45 -0.10
C LEU A 86 -6.81 5.09 1.23
N GLN A 87 -5.56 4.61 1.20
CA GLN A 87 -4.79 4.36 2.42
C GLN A 87 -4.49 5.65 3.20
N ILE A 88 -4.27 6.78 2.50
CA ILE A 88 -4.08 8.08 3.15
C ILE A 88 -5.39 8.59 3.78
N VAL A 89 -6.52 8.40 3.10
CA VAL A 89 -7.85 8.67 3.68
C VAL A 89 -8.05 7.81 4.93
N GLU A 90 -7.64 6.54 4.89
CA GLU A 90 -7.71 5.65 6.06
C GLU A 90 -6.85 6.17 7.23
N PHE A 91 -5.62 6.60 6.97
CA PHE A 91 -4.78 7.21 7.99
C PHE A 91 -5.44 8.45 8.61
N TYR A 92 -6.10 9.28 7.79
CA TYR A 92 -6.86 10.42 8.29
C TYR A 92 -8.02 9.99 9.19
N PHE A 93 -8.79 8.97 8.82
CA PHE A 93 -9.91 8.49 9.65
C PHE A 93 -9.44 7.84 10.95
N ILE A 94 -8.35 7.08 10.93
CA ILE A 94 -7.71 6.54 12.13
C ILE A 94 -7.34 7.71 13.06
N LEU A 95 -6.66 8.73 12.54
CA LEU A 95 -6.30 9.93 13.30
C LEU A 95 -7.54 10.67 13.83
N ALA A 96 -8.57 10.85 13.01
CA ALA A 96 -9.79 11.57 13.37
C ALA A 96 -10.61 10.83 14.46
N ALA A 97 -10.46 9.51 14.57
CA ALA A 97 -11.03 8.74 15.67
C ALA A 97 -10.31 8.98 17.01
N VAL A 98 -9.08 9.50 16.97
CA VAL A 98 -8.20 9.75 18.12
C VAL A 98 -8.33 11.16 18.69
N SER A 99 -8.49 12.15 17.80
CA SER A 99 -8.47 13.58 18.11
C SER A 99 -9.02 14.40 16.93
N ALA A 100 -9.34 15.66 17.15
CA ALA A 100 -9.71 16.57 16.07
C ALA A 100 -8.50 16.80 15.14
N VAL A 101 -8.64 16.43 13.87
CA VAL A 101 -7.55 16.43 12.89
C VAL A 101 -7.88 17.38 11.74
N SER A 102 -6.98 18.32 11.49
CA SER A 102 -7.11 19.24 10.37
C SER A 102 -7.16 18.48 9.04
N GLY A 103 -8.11 18.82 8.18
CA GLY A 103 -8.16 18.30 6.80
C GLY A 103 -6.90 18.65 5.99
N LEU A 104 -6.08 19.60 6.45
CA LEU A 104 -4.79 19.90 5.84
C LEU A 104 -3.81 18.73 5.89
N ILE A 105 -3.90 17.87 6.93
CA ILE A 105 -3.04 16.69 7.06
C ILE A 105 -3.25 15.72 5.90
N PHE A 106 -4.49 15.58 5.43
CA PHE A 106 -4.79 14.76 4.25
C PHE A 106 -3.98 15.24 3.03
N TYR A 107 -3.97 16.54 2.75
CA TYR A 107 -3.21 17.09 1.62
C TYR A 107 -1.69 17.04 1.82
N ARG A 108 -1.21 17.21 3.06
CA ARG A 108 0.21 17.06 3.42
C ARG A 108 0.73 15.64 3.19
N LEU A 109 -0.14 14.63 3.17
CA LEU A 109 0.21 13.24 2.83
C LEU A 109 -0.06 12.92 1.36
N LEU A 110 -1.19 13.38 0.81
CA LEU A 110 -1.63 13.07 -0.55
C LEU A 110 -0.71 13.67 -1.63
N ILE A 111 -0.33 14.94 -1.51
CA ILE A 111 0.47 15.60 -2.54
C ILE A 111 1.85 14.92 -2.66
N PRO A 112 2.59 14.70 -1.56
CA PRO A 112 3.85 13.96 -1.64
C PRO A 112 3.68 12.52 -2.13
N SER A 113 2.57 11.83 -1.84
CA SER A 113 2.35 10.48 -2.36
C SER A 113 2.15 10.45 -3.87
N ILE A 114 1.47 11.47 -4.43
CA ILE A 114 1.33 11.60 -5.88
C ILE A 114 2.71 11.87 -6.51
N ILE A 115 3.51 12.77 -5.94
CA ILE A 115 4.88 13.02 -6.40
C ILE A 115 5.71 11.73 -6.35
N MET A 116 5.60 10.98 -5.26
CA MET A 116 6.30 9.70 -5.07
C MET A 116 5.96 8.71 -6.20
N LEU A 117 4.66 8.52 -6.47
CA LEU A 117 4.19 7.59 -7.50
C LEU A 117 4.53 8.05 -8.92
N LEU A 118 4.42 9.34 -9.23
CA LEU A 118 4.79 9.87 -10.54
C LEU A 118 6.29 9.76 -10.80
N GLY A 119 7.12 10.02 -9.79
CA GLY A 119 8.57 9.83 -9.88
C GLY A 119 8.94 8.39 -10.22
N GLY A 120 8.38 7.43 -9.48
CA GLY A 120 8.54 6.00 -9.77
C GLY A 120 8.06 5.63 -11.17
N TYR A 121 6.83 6.00 -11.52
CA TYR A 121 6.22 5.65 -12.81
C TYR A 121 7.05 6.16 -14.00
N PHE A 122 7.48 7.43 -13.95
CA PHE A 122 8.27 8.01 -15.02
C PHE A 122 9.67 7.40 -15.13
N GLY A 123 10.25 6.96 -14.00
CA GLY A 123 11.49 6.21 -14.02
C GLY A 123 11.34 4.80 -14.62
N GLU A 124 10.30 4.05 -14.22
CA GLU A 124 10.07 2.68 -14.72
C GLU A 124 9.64 2.62 -16.18
N THR A 125 8.99 3.67 -16.69
CA THR A 125 8.56 3.78 -18.09
C THR A 125 9.61 4.39 -19.02
N GLY A 126 10.76 4.82 -18.49
CA GLY A 126 11.83 5.44 -19.27
C GLY A 126 11.54 6.88 -19.73
N ILE A 127 10.49 7.52 -19.20
CA ILE A 127 10.22 8.95 -19.42
C ILE A 127 11.31 9.80 -18.73
N LEU A 128 11.77 9.35 -17.57
CA LEU A 128 12.93 9.89 -16.85
C LEU A 128 14.02 8.83 -16.73
N ASP A 129 15.25 9.27 -16.52
CA ASP A 129 16.32 8.38 -16.06
C ASP A 129 15.87 7.65 -14.78
N PRO A 130 16.09 6.33 -14.64
CA PRO A 130 15.62 5.58 -13.48
C PRO A 130 16.13 6.12 -12.14
N THR A 131 17.33 6.70 -12.11
CA THR A 131 17.90 7.34 -10.90
C THR A 131 17.15 8.62 -10.56
N VAL A 132 16.84 9.44 -11.56
CA VAL A 132 16.07 10.68 -11.38
C VAL A 132 14.66 10.36 -10.88
N GLY A 133 13.98 9.40 -11.49
CA GLY A 133 12.66 8.94 -11.06
C GLY A 133 12.68 8.43 -9.61
N PHE A 134 13.68 7.61 -9.26
CA PHE A 134 13.87 7.10 -7.90
C PHE A 134 14.09 8.21 -6.88
N VAL A 135 14.94 9.20 -7.16
CA VAL A 135 15.20 10.32 -6.24
C VAL A 135 13.94 11.16 -6.00
N ILE A 136 13.16 11.45 -7.05
CA ILE A 136 11.88 12.15 -6.91
C ILE A 136 10.91 11.32 -6.04
N GLY A 137 10.85 10.01 -6.31
CA GLY A 137 10.10 9.03 -5.52
C GLY A 137 10.44 9.12 -4.03
N MET A 138 11.73 8.99 -3.71
CA MET A 138 12.26 9.03 -2.36
C MET A 138 11.99 10.36 -1.65
N ILE A 139 12.11 11.51 -2.34
CA ILE A 139 11.77 12.81 -1.77
C ILE A 139 10.31 12.85 -1.34
N GLY A 140 9.39 12.41 -2.20
CA GLY A 140 7.97 12.33 -1.87
C GLY A 140 7.71 11.47 -0.63
N TRP A 141 8.32 10.28 -0.57
CA TRP A 141 8.19 9.38 0.56
C TRP A 141 8.79 9.93 1.86
N LEU A 142 9.98 10.54 1.81
CA LEU A 142 10.63 11.14 2.98
C LEU A 142 9.84 12.31 3.57
N ILE A 143 9.13 13.08 2.73
CA ILE A 143 8.19 14.11 3.20
C ILE A 143 7.03 13.48 3.98
N ILE A 144 6.48 12.35 3.52
CA ILE A 144 5.43 11.60 4.23
C ILE A 144 5.96 11.11 5.58
N ILE A 145 7.15 10.50 5.61
CA ILE A 145 7.79 10.05 6.85
C ILE A 145 7.96 11.23 7.82
N TYR A 146 8.46 12.37 7.34
CA TYR A 146 8.61 13.56 8.16
C TYR A 146 7.29 13.99 8.80
N GLU A 147 6.20 14.07 8.02
CA GLU A 147 4.89 14.49 8.53
C GLU A 147 4.34 13.54 9.61
N ILE A 148 4.59 12.24 9.47
CA ILE A 148 4.13 11.20 10.41
C ILE A 148 4.95 11.21 11.72
N PHE A 149 6.25 11.50 11.67
CA PHE A 149 7.15 11.42 12.84
C PHE A 149 7.37 12.74 13.55
N ALA A 150 7.49 13.84 12.81
CA ALA A 150 7.82 15.16 13.36
C ALA A 150 6.79 16.25 12.99
N GLY A 151 5.91 15.97 12.04
CA GLY A 151 4.87 16.89 11.59
C GLY A 151 3.62 16.91 12.47
N GLU A 152 2.55 17.45 11.89
CA GLU A 152 1.29 17.73 12.59
C GLU A 152 0.63 16.45 13.12
N ALA A 153 0.70 15.35 12.35
CA ALA A 153 0.14 14.05 12.72
C ALA A 153 0.80 13.48 14.00
N SER A 154 2.12 13.66 14.15
CA SER A 154 2.86 13.23 15.35
C SER A 154 2.39 13.94 16.61
N LYS A 155 2.23 15.26 16.52
CA LYS A 155 1.83 16.13 17.64
C LYS A 155 0.41 15.79 18.10
N ILE A 156 -0.51 15.55 17.17
CA ILE A 156 -1.90 15.17 17.49
C ILE A 156 -1.98 13.83 18.21
N ASN A 157 -1.20 12.83 17.81
CA ASN A 157 -1.21 11.55 18.52
C ASN A 157 -0.66 11.67 19.95
N SER A 158 0.37 12.48 20.16
CA SER A 158 0.99 12.64 21.49
C SER A 158 0.06 13.25 22.54
N SER A 159 -1.01 13.94 22.12
CA SER A 159 -2.01 14.52 23.02
C SER A 159 -3.22 13.63 23.28
N SER A 160 -3.29 12.41 22.72
CA SER A 160 -4.43 11.53 22.90
C SER A 160 -4.29 10.53 24.05
N ALA A 161 -5.38 10.36 24.81
CA ALA A 161 -5.47 9.42 25.91
C ALA A 161 -6.04 8.03 25.53
N ASN A 162 -6.39 7.78 24.26
CA ASN A 162 -7.01 6.52 23.83
C ASN A 162 -5.94 5.48 23.40
N GLU A 163 -5.85 4.36 24.13
CA GLU A 163 -4.87 3.29 23.87
C GLU A 163 -5.04 2.60 22.51
N SER A 164 -6.27 2.29 22.10
CA SER A 164 -6.58 1.67 20.80
C SER A 164 -6.18 2.57 19.64
N SER A 165 -6.42 3.87 19.82
CA SER A 165 -6.02 4.92 18.90
C SER A 165 -4.50 5.08 18.80
N GLN A 166 -3.78 5.06 19.93
CA GLN A 166 -2.31 5.09 19.94
C GLN A 166 -1.72 3.82 19.29
N TYR A 167 -2.33 2.66 19.50
CA TYR A 167 -1.94 1.41 18.86
C TYR A 167 -2.09 1.49 17.34
N ALA A 168 -3.24 1.97 16.85
CA ALA A 168 -3.47 2.16 15.43
C ALA A 168 -2.44 3.13 14.83
N PHE A 169 -2.15 4.25 15.50
CA PHE A 169 -1.15 5.21 15.01
C PHE A 169 0.29 4.67 15.00
N LYS A 170 0.70 3.93 16.04
CA LYS A 170 2.01 3.24 16.07
C LYS A 170 2.13 2.23 14.92
N THR A 171 1.03 1.54 14.62
CA THR A 171 0.98 0.61 13.48
C THR A 171 1.14 1.37 12.16
N VAL A 172 0.40 2.45 11.95
CA VAL A 172 0.51 3.30 10.74
C VAL A 172 1.95 3.76 10.55
N ARG A 173 2.61 4.24 11.62
CA ARG A 173 4.05 4.58 11.60
C ARG A 173 4.91 3.43 11.12
N ALA A 174 4.73 2.25 11.69
CA ALA A 174 5.52 1.08 11.31
C ALA A 174 5.31 0.70 9.84
N ILE A 175 4.08 0.83 9.31
CA ILE A 175 3.76 0.45 7.94
C ILE A 175 4.31 1.45 6.93
N VAL A 176 4.12 2.76 7.16
CA VAL A 176 4.65 3.79 6.23
C VAL A 176 6.17 3.86 6.26
N THR A 177 6.81 3.40 7.34
CA THR A 177 8.27 3.31 7.41
C THR A 177 8.81 1.98 6.89
N PHE A 178 8.43 0.85 7.50
CA PHE A 178 9.02 -0.45 7.19
C PHE A 178 8.28 -1.18 6.07
N GLY A 179 6.95 -1.11 6.06
CA GLY A 179 6.14 -1.73 5.02
C GLY A 179 6.36 -1.06 3.66
N TRP A 180 6.30 0.27 3.61
CA TRP A 180 6.48 1.02 2.37
C TRP A 180 7.92 1.02 1.87
N ALA A 181 8.92 0.78 2.73
CA ALA A 181 10.32 0.65 2.30
C ALA A 181 10.54 -0.51 1.30
N ILE A 182 9.65 -1.51 1.29
CA ILE A 182 9.74 -2.64 0.36
C ILE A 182 9.63 -2.16 -1.10
N TYR A 183 8.83 -1.13 -1.39
CA TYR A 183 8.68 -0.60 -2.74
C TYR A 183 9.95 0.03 -3.32
N PRO A 184 10.59 1.06 -2.70
CA PRO A 184 11.84 1.60 -3.23
C PRO A 184 12.99 0.57 -3.21
N ILE A 185 12.96 -0.42 -2.31
CA ILE A 185 13.89 -1.56 -2.38
C ILE A 185 13.65 -2.36 -3.67
N GLY A 186 12.40 -2.69 -3.99
CA GLY A 186 12.04 -3.37 -5.25
C GLY A 186 12.50 -2.59 -6.47
N TYR A 187 12.25 -1.28 -6.49
CA TYR A 187 12.72 -0.40 -7.56
C TYR A 187 14.26 -0.45 -7.66
N ALA A 188 14.98 -0.27 -6.56
CA ALA A 188 16.44 -0.25 -6.56
C ALA A 188 17.04 -1.58 -7.00
N LEU A 189 16.47 -2.71 -6.55
CA LEU A 189 16.88 -4.04 -6.99
C LEU A 189 16.61 -4.24 -8.48
N GLY A 190 15.48 -3.78 -9.00
CA GLY A 190 15.17 -3.86 -10.43
C GLY A 190 16.10 -3.01 -11.29
N TYR A 191 16.32 -1.74 -10.93
CA TYR A 191 16.93 -0.78 -11.85
C TYR A 191 18.40 -0.46 -11.58
N PHE A 192 18.94 -0.77 -10.39
CA PHE A 192 20.31 -0.44 -10.01
C PHE A 192 21.20 -1.66 -9.75
N THR A 193 20.68 -2.87 -9.93
CA THR A 193 21.49 -4.10 -9.84
C THR A 193 21.57 -4.80 -11.19
N GLN A 194 22.63 -5.58 -11.39
CA GLN A 194 22.77 -6.39 -12.60
C GLN A 194 22.04 -7.72 -12.41
N GLY A 195 21.21 -8.10 -13.37
CA GLY A 195 20.53 -9.41 -13.35
C GLY A 195 19.14 -9.39 -13.96
N ASP A 196 18.35 -10.38 -13.55
CA ASP A 196 16.96 -10.58 -13.96
C ASP A 196 16.03 -9.61 -13.20
N TRP A 197 16.03 -8.38 -13.68
CA TRP A 197 15.37 -7.27 -13.01
C TRP A 197 13.86 -7.42 -12.98
N GLU A 198 13.23 -7.93 -14.05
CA GLU A 198 11.77 -8.08 -14.10
C GLU A 198 11.31 -9.07 -13.04
N ASN A 199 11.95 -10.24 -12.95
CA ASN A 199 11.55 -11.23 -11.94
C ASN A 199 11.70 -10.69 -10.52
N THR A 200 12.85 -10.06 -10.23
CA THR A 200 13.13 -9.52 -8.90
C THR A 200 12.15 -8.40 -8.53
N LEU A 201 11.93 -7.44 -9.43
CA LEU A 201 11.02 -6.32 -9.23
C LEU A 201 9.60 -6.79 -8.94
N ASN A 202 9.07 -7.69 -9.77
CA ASN A 202 7.69 -8.17 -9.66
C ASN A 202 7.47 -8.96 -8.36
N ILE A 203 8.41 -9.82 -7.96
CA ILE A 203 8.32 -10.57 -6.69
C ILE A 203 8.29 -9.59 -5.51
N VAL A 204 9.19 -8.61 -5.49
CA VAL A 204 9.29 -7.66 -4.38
C VAL A 204 8.03 -6.78 -4.30
N TYR A 205 7.51 -6.31 -5.42
CA TYR A 205 6.25 -5.56 -5.46
C TYR A 205 5.04 -6.40 -5.03
N ASN A 206 4.98 -7.67 -5.43
CA ASN A 206 3.92 -8.58 -5.01
C ASN A 206 3.95 -8.82 -3.49
N VAL A 207 5.14 -8.95 -2.90
CA VAL A 207 5.33 -9.02 -1.44
C VAL A 207 4.97 -7.70 -0.76
N ALA A 208 5.35 -6.57 -1.35
CA ALA A 208 5.05 -5.25 -0.81
C ALA A 208 3.54 -5.04 -0.70
N ASP A 209 2.77 -5.35 -1.74
CA ASP A 209 1.31 -5.23 -1.69
C ASP A 209 0.68 -6.23 -0.73
N PHE A 210 1.19 -7.46 -0.66
CA PHE A 210 0.75 -8.44 0.33
C PHE A 210 0.89 -7.88 1.75
N VAL A 211 2.05 -7.31 2.10
CA VAL A 211 2.27 -6.70 3.42
C VAL A 211 1.40 -5.46 3.62
N ASN A 212 1.43 -4.52 2.67
CA ASN A 212 0.89 -3.18 2.89
C ASN A 212 -0.61 -3.05 2.63
N LYS A 213 -1.23 -4.00 1.91
CA LYS A 213 -2.68 -4.01 1.68
C LYS A 213 -3.37 -5.04 2.56
N ILE A 214 -2.83 -6.26 2.65
CA ILE A 214 -3.47 -7.34 3.42
C ILE A 214 -3.13 -7.21 4.90
N ALA A 215 -1.86 -7.32 5.27
CA ALA A 215 -1.48 -7.29 6.69
C ALA A 215 -1.88 -5.97 7.34
N PHE A 216 -1.72 -4.84 6.64
CA PHE A 216 -2.21 -3.54 7.11
C PHE A 216 -3.71 -3.54 7.44
N SER A 217 -4.54 -4.01 6.51
CA SER A 217 -5.99 -4.04 6.71
C SER A 217 -6.40 -4.95 7.87
N LEU A 218 -5.69 -6.06 8.05
CA LEU A 218 -5.91 -6.97 9.18
C LEU A 218 -5.50 -6.34 10.53
N VAL A 219 -4.47 -5.49 10.55
CA VAL A 219 -4.13 -4.76 11.79
C VAL A 219 -5.18 -3.68 12.10
N ILE A 220 -5.74 -2.99 11.09
CA ILE A 220 -6.87 -2.07 11.31
C ILE A 220 -8.06 -2.82 11.91
N TYR A 221 -8.41 -3.97 11.33
CA TYR A 221 -9.46 -4.83 11.87
C TYR A 221 -9.18 -5.21 13.32
N GLN A 222 -7.94 -5.61 13.64
CA GLN A 222 -7.55 -5.95 15.01
C GLN A 222 -7.70 -4.77 15.97
N ALA A 223 -7.29 -3.57 15.57
CA ALA A 223 -7.46 -2.36 16.38
C ALA A 223 -8.96 -2.06 16.63
N ALA A 224 -9.80 -2.21 15.59
CA ALA A 224 -11.24 -2.04 15.69
C ALA A 224 -11.88 -3.07 16.64
N LYS A 225 -11.45 -4.35 16.58
CA LYS A 225 -11.93 -5.40 17.50
C LYS A 225 -11.52 -5.16 18.94
N MET A 226 -10.31 -4.67 19.19
CA MET A 226 -9.84 -4.35 20.55
C MET A 226 -10.72 -3.28 21.20
N ASP A 227 -11.15 -2.29 20.43
CA ASP A 227 -12.00 -1.19 20.89
C ASP A 227 -13.51 -1.52 20.95
N THR A 228 -13.94 -2.60 20.29
CA THR A 228 -15.34 -3.05 20.32
C THR A 228 -15.68 -3.88 21.56
N LYS A 229 -14.66 -4.37 22.28
CA LYS A 229 -14.84 -5.18 23.49
C LYS A 229 -15.46 -4.40 24.65
#